data_AF-R0LI51-F1
#
_entry.id   AF-R0LI51-F1
#
_cell.length_a   1.000
_cell.length_b   1.000
_cell.length_c   1.000
_cell.angle_alpha   90.00
_cell.angle_beta   90.00
_cell.angle_gamma   90.00
#
_symmetry.space_group_name_H-M   'P 1'
#
loop_
_entity.id
_entity.type
_entity.pdbx_description
1 polymer ?
#
loop_
_entity_poly.entity_id
_entity_poly.type
_entity_poly.pdbx_seq_one_letter_code
_entity_poly.pdbx_strand_id
1 'polypeptide(L)'
;QGLPAQHFFTHHEEPRSRNLVSEYDDKYNRHGYDPLLPPLRSWNGRKLAWIPQKSDFPILEPPTNYGLLEHLMKKWHKKEAGMMTSVYTISYEKPPVSAFATTHGLPSRQGRRPRNIDRILDYEESQKYLQALGQLVRDRKARDASM
;
A
#
# COMPACT_ATOMS: atom_id res chain seq x y z
N GLN A 1 -17.63 -11.27 38.31
CA GLN A 1 -18.14 -11.07 36.94
C GLN A 1 -19.24 -10.01 37.03
N GLY A 2 -19.11 -8.87 36.35
CA GLY A 2 -20.03 -7.73 36.46
C GLY A 2 -21.15 -7.76 35.42
N LEU A 3 -22.15 -6.89 35.58
CA LEU A 3 -23.25 -6.74 34.63
C LEU A 3 -22.72 -6.17 33.29
N PRO A 4 -23.16 -6.66 32.12
CA PRO A 4 -22.71 -6.13 30.84
C PRO A 4 -23.08 -4.66 30.66
N ALA A 5 -22.15 -3.87 30.13
CA ALA A 5 -22.31 -2.43 29.84
C ALA A 5 -23.59 -2.11 29.03
N GLN A 6 -24.04 -3.04 28.20
CA GLN A 6 -25.26 -2.89 27.40
C GLN A 6 -26.46 -2.49 28.27
N HIS A 7 -26.65 -3.12 29.43
CA HIS A 7 -27.79 -2.87 30.32
C HIS A 7 -27.79 -1.46 30.94
N PHE A 8 -26.65 -0.76 30.94
CA PHE A 8 -26.55 0.59 31.50
C PHE A 8 -26.80 1.68 30.45
N PHE A 9 -26.48 1.40 29.19
CA PHE A 9 -26.48 2.43 28.14
C PHE A 9 -27.55 2.23 27.06
N THR A 10 -28.16 1.05 26.95
CA THR A 10 -29.23 0.83 25.96
C THR A 10 -30.61 1.12 26.55
N HIS A 11 -31.40 1.95 25.87
CA HIS A 11 -32.72 2.36 26.34
C HIS A 11 -33.85 1.41 25.90
N HIS A 12 -33.72 0.73 24.75
CA HIS A 12 -34.81 -0.09 24.16
C HIS A 12 -34.31 -1.35 23.44
N GLU A 13 -33.71 -2.30 24.16
CA GLU A 13 -33.16 -3.56 23.59
C GLU A 13 -32.42 -3.35 22.26
N GLU A 14 -31.79 -2.19 22.10
CA GLU A 14 -31.24 -1.79 20.82
C GLU A 14 -29.95 -2.59 20.60
N PRO A 15 -29.76 -3.17 19.41
CA PRO A 15 -28.52 -3.81 19.06
C PRO A 15 -27.43 -2.75 19.05
N ARG A 16 -26.26 -3.17 19.52
CA ARG A 16 -25.09 -2.30 19.72
C ARG A 16 -24.65 -1.55 18.45
N SER A 17 -24.93 -2.09 17.27
CA SER A 17 -24.64 -1.47 15.98
C SER A 17 -25.83 -1.58 15.04
N ARG A 18 -26.33 -0.44 14.56
CA ARG A 18 -27.31 -0.33 13.46
C ARG A 18 -26.77 0.66 12.44
N ASN A 19 -27.07 0.42 11.17
CA ASN A 19 -26.81 1.38 10.10
C ASN A 19 -28.06 2.27 9.99
N LEU A 20 -27.91 3.55 10.34
CA LEU A 20 -28.96 4.55 10.24
C LEU A 20 -28.69 5.41 9.02
N VAL A 21 -29.73 5.68 8.23
CA VAL A 21 -29.63 6.59 7.09
C VAL A 21 -29.66 8.03 7.60
N SER A 22 -28.66 8.82 7.23
CA SER A 22 -28.65 10.25 7.55
C SER A 22 -29.70 10.99 6.72
N GLU A 23 -30.22 12.12 7.22
CA GLU A 23 -31.15 12.95 6.43
C GLU A 23 -30.57 13.41 5.10
N TYR A 24 -29.25 13.61 5.04
CA TYR A 24 -28.56 13.95 3.80
C TYR A 24 -28.69 12.79 2.80
N ASP A 25 -28.27 11.60 3.21
CA ASP A 25 -28.26 10.41 2.35
C ASP A 25 -29.66 10.07 1.83
N ASP A 26 -30.68 10.14 2.70
CA ASP A 26 -32.08 9.94 2.32
C ASP A 26 -32.60 10.99 1.33
N LYS A 27 -32.24 12.28 1.46
CA LYS A 27 -32.66 13.32 0.52
C LYS A 27 -32.06 13.14 -0.88
N TYR A 28 -30.81 12.70 -0.97
CA TYR A 28 -30.11 12.56 -2.25
C TYR A 28 -30.37 11.22 -2.93
N ASN A 29 -30.39 10.12 -2.17
CA ASN A 29 -30.58 8.77 -2.71
C ASN A 29 -32.04 8.32 -2.68
N ARG A 30 -32.93 9.11 -2.07
CA ARG A 30 -34.38 8.88 -2.03
C ARG A 30 -34.78 7.58 -1.32
N HIS A 31 -34.03 7.18 -0.30
CA HIS A 31 -34.28 5.99 0.52
C HIS A 31 -35.72 5.91 1.04
N GLY A 32 -36.25 7.01 1.58
CA GLY A 32 -37.62 7.13 2.08
C GLY A 32 -38.60 7.80 1.12
N TYR A 33 -38.41 7.67 -0.20
CA TYR A 33 -39.36 8.21 -1.18
C TYR A 33 -40.59 7.29 -1.29
N ASP A 34 -41.66 7.68 -0.60
CA ASP A 34 -42.99 7.15 -0.87
C ASP A 34 -43.63 8.01 -1.98
N PRO A 35 -44.02 7.43 -3.14
CA PRO A 35 -44.73 8.17 -4.18
C PRO A 35 -46.13 8.63 -3.73
N LEU A 36 -46.62 8.11 -2.60
CA LEU A 36 -47.87 8.55 -1.98
C LEU A 36 -47.67 9.83 -1.17
N LEU A 37 -48.76 10.58 -1.00
CA LEU A 37 -48.75 11.75 -0.11
C LEU A 37 -48.40 11.29 1.31
N PRO A 38 -47.41 11.91 1.97
CA PRO A 38 -47.10 11.59 3.35
C PRO A 38 -48.33 11.82 4.22
N PRO A 39 -48.50 11.06 5.31
CA PRO A 39 -49.63 11.23 6.21
C PRO A 39 -49.74 12.69 6.67
N LEU A 40 -50.98 13.20 6.71
CA LEU A 40 -51.24 14.59 7.13
C LEU A 40 -50.71 14.80 8.55
N ARG A 41 -49.78 15.76 8.70
CA ARG A 41 -49.25 16.15 10.01
C ARG A 41 -50.37 16.72 10.89
N SER A 42 -50.36 16.35 12.16
CA SER A 42 -51.28 16.88 13.18
C SER A 42 -50.50 17.69 14.22
N TRP A 43 -51.12 18.75 14.77
CA TRP A 43 -50.52 19.53 15.84
C TRP A 43 -50.65 18.76 17.15
N ASN A 44 -49.52 18.43 17.79
CA ASN A 44 -49.52 17.80 19.09
C ASN A 44 -49.26 18.83 20.19
N GLY A 45 -50.29 19.19 20.95
CA GLY A 45 -50.19 20.19 22.02
C GLY A 45 -49.27 19.82 23.19
N ARG A 46 -48.97 18.52 23.40
CA ARG A 46 -48.04 18.09 24.46
C ARG A 46 -46.58 18.25 24.05
N LYS A 47 -46.29 18.01 22.78
CA LYS A 47 -44.94 18.12 22.21
C LYS A 47 -44.67 19.50 21.59
N LEU A 48 -45.71 20.33 21.44
CA LEU A 48 -45.67 21.64 20.79
C LEU A 48 -45.05 21.56 19.37
N ALA A 49 -45.38 20.49 18.64
CA ALA A 49 -44.79 20.18 17.34
C ALA A 49 -45.82 19.53 16.41
N TRP A 50 -45.55 19.62 15.10
CA TRP A 50 -46.27 18.88 14.07
C TRP A 50 -45.73 17.45 13.95
N ILE A 51 -46.60 16.45 14.04
CA ILE A 51 -46.25 15.02 14.08
C ILE A 51 -47.10 14.25 13.07
N PRO A 52 -46.57 13.23 12.38
CA PRO A 52 -45.19 12.74 12.45
C PRO A 52 -44.18 13.63 11.73
N GLN A 53 -43.02 13.88 12.34
CA GLN A 53 -41.86 14.41 11.62
C GLN A 53 -41.07 13.24 11.01
N LYS A 54 -40.46 13.46 9.84
CA LYS A 54 -39.65 12.42 9.19
C LYS A 54 -38.53 11.88 10.11
N SER A 55 -37.94 12.73 10.95
CA SER A 55 -36.91 12.36 11.92
C SER A 55 -37.40 11.47 13.07
N ASP A 56 -38.71 11.41 13.31
CA ASP A 56 -39.27 10.54 14.36
C ASP A 56 -39.18 9.05 13.98
N PHE A 57 -38.99 8.76 12.69
CA PHE A 57 -38.96 7.41 12.13
C PHE A 57 -37.63 7.20 11.40
N PRO A 58 -36.56 6.81 12.13
CA PRO A 58 -35.27 6.57 11.52
C PRO A 58 -35.35 5.41 10.51
N ILE A 59 -34.72 5.60 9.35
CA ILE A 59 -34.67 4.60 8.29
C ILE A 59 -33.48 3.66 8.59
N LEU A 60 -33.76 2.36 8.61
CA LEU A 60 -32.77 1.30 8.78
C LEU A 60 -32.51 0.66 7.43
N GLU A 61 -31.31 0.88 6.90
CA GLU A 61 -30.88 0.31 5.63
C GLU A 61 -29.45 -0.22 5.71
N PRO A 62 -29.08 -1.17 4.83
CA PRO A 62 -27.68 -1.52 4.67
C PRO A 62 -26.86 -0.28 4.26
N PRO A 63 -25.56 -0.23 4.61
CA PRO A 63 -24.76 0.95 4.38
C PRO A 63 -24.54 1.16 2.87
N THR A 64 -24.90 2.34 2.37
CA THR A 64 -24.67 2.80 1.00
C THR A 64 -23.19 3.10 0.79
N ASN A 65 -22.38 2.04 0.73
CA ASN A 65 -20.93 2.19 0.80
C ASN A 65 -20.28 2.60 -0.54
N TYR A 66 -21.02 2.77 -1.65
CA TYR A 66 -20.47 3.17 -2.97
C TYR A 66 -19.12 2.49 -3.35
N GLY A 67 -18.90 1.24 -2.95
CA GLY A 67 -17.62 0.53 -3.13
C GLY A 67 -16.46 0.94 -2.22
N LEU A 68 -16.64 1.88 -1.28
CA LEU A 68 -15.64 2.29 -0.28
C LEU A 68 -15.13 1.11 0.53
N LEU A 69 -16.03 0.25 1.00
CA LEU A 69 -15.66 -0.96 1.74
C LEU A 69 -14.73 -1.85 0.91
N GLU A 70 -15.10 -2.11 -0.35
CA GLU A 70 -14.30 -2.93 -1.25
C GLU A 70 -12.92 -2.31 -1.50
N HIS A 71 -12.86 -0.99 -1.68
CA HIS A 71 -11.62 -0.25 -1.85
C HIS A 71 -10.71 -0.34 -0.61
N LEU A 72 -11.29 -0.20 0.58
CA LEU A 72 -10.54 -0.34 1.84
C LEU A 72 -10.07 -1.77 2.06
N MET A 73 -10.91 -2.78 1.78
CA MET A 73 -10.51 -4.19 1.85
C MET A 73 -9.36 -4.47 0.88
N LYS A 74 -9.42 -3.97 -0.35
CA LYS A 74 -8.32 -4.08 -1.32
C LYS A 74 -7.05 -3.45 -0.78
N LYS A 75 -7.13 -2.26 -0.17
CA LYS A 75 -5.97 -1.59 0.44
C LYS A 75 -5.38 -2.38 1.61
N TRP A 76 -6.20 -2.86 2.54
CA TRP A 76 -5.74 -3.59 3.71
C TRP A 76 -5.16 -4.96 3.37
N HIS A 77 -5.73 -5.64 2.38
CA HIS A 77 -5.24 -6.96 1.94
C HIS A 77 -4.15 -6.87 0.87
N LYS A 78 -3.80 -5.68 0.39
CA LYS A 78 -2.66 -5.48 -0.50
C LYS A 78 -1.39 -5.77 0.30
N LYS A 79 -0.85 -6.98 0.15
CA LYS A 79 0.51 -7.28 0.60
C LYS A 79 1.46 -6.36 -0.15
N GLU A 80 2.20 -5.53 0.58
CA GLU A 80 3.35 -4.86 -0.01
C GLU A 80 4.32 -5.96 -0.49
N ALA A 81 4.75 -5.85 -1.75
CA ALA A 81 5.80 -6.72 -2.25
C ALA A 81 7.00 -6.51 -1.31
N GLY A 82 7.44 -7.56 -0.62
CA GLY A 82 8.49 -7.49 0.43
C GLY A 82 9.87 -7.04 -0.06
N MET A 83 9.94 -6.42 -1.25
CA MET A 83 11.08 -5.69 -1.73
C MET A 83 11.13 -4.35 -1.01
N MET A 84 12.28 -4.01 -0.44
CA MET A 84 12.55 -2.69 0.17
C MET A 84 12.56 -1.61 -0.92
N THR A 85 11.39 -1.22 -1.40
CA THR A 85 11.24 -0.21 -2.44
C THR A 85 11.01 1.14 -1.78
N SER A 86 12.00 2.03 -1.88
CA SER A 86 11.80 3.43 -1.49
C SER A 86 10.75 4.09 -2.40
N VAL A 87 10.06 5.13 -1.91
CA VAL A 87 9.10 5.91 -2.72
C VAL A 87 9.74 6.34 -4.06
N TYR A 88 11.01 6.77 -4.02
CA TYR A 88 11.77 7.18 -5.20
C TYR A 88 11.96 6.04 -6.21
N THR A 89 12.24 4.82 -5.75
CA THR A 89 12.41 3.66 -6.63
C THR A 89 11.11 3.25 -7.31
N ILE A 90 9.96 3.45 -6.66
CA ILE A 90 8.64 3.15 -7.22
C ILE A 90 8.18 4.24 -8.19
N SER A 91 8.42 5.51 -7.84
CA SER A 91 7.94 6.65 -8.63
C SER A 91 8.83 6.99 -9.83
N TYR A 92 10.12 6.69 -9.76
CA TYR A 92 11.04 6.96 -10.85
C TYR A 92 10.95 5.88 -11.92
N GLU A 93 10.30 6.21 -13.04
CA GLU A 93 10.32 5.35 -14.22
C GLU A 93 11.74 5.28 -14.79
N LYS A 94 12.24 4.06 -15.00
CA LYS A 94 13.55 3.89 -15.64
C LYS A 94 13.45 4.39 -17.07
N PRO A 95 14.24 5.40 -17.48
CA PRO A 95 14.20 5.90 -18.84
C PRO A 95 14.64 4.78 -19.80
N PRO A 96 14.15 4.80 -21.05
CA PRO A 96 14.55 3.81 -22.06
C PRO A 96 16.07 3.87 -22.29
N VAL A 97 16.67 2.74 -22.66
CA VAL A 97 18.12 2.62 -22.88
C VAL A 97 18.64 3.64 -23.90
N SER A 98 17.78 4.05 -24.86
CA SER A 98 18.08 5.08 -25.86
C SER A 98 18.24 6.50 -25.31
N ALA A 99 17.71 6.79 -24.11
CA ALA A 99 17.88 8.09 -23.46
C ALA A 99 19.27 8.24 -22.84
N PHE A 100 19.96 7.13 -22.59
CA PHE A 100 21.34 7.16 -22.15
C PHE A 100 22.22 7.49 -23.36
N ALA A 101 23.05 8.52 -23.22
CA ALA A 101 24.05 8.83 -24.23
C ALA A 101 24.87 7.56 -24.47
N THR A 102 24.84 7.07 -25.72
CA THR A 102 25.78 6.04 -26.13
C THR A 102 27.14 6.68 -25.95
N THR A 103 27.97 6.16 -25.05
CA THR A 103 29.38 6.52 -25.02
C THR A 103 29.87 6.28 -26.43
N HIS A 104 30.09 7.36 -27.18
CA HIS A 104 30.85 7.31 -28.41
C HIS A 104 32.16 6.66 -27.99
N GLY A 105 32.30 5.37 -28.31
CA GLY A 105 33.55 4.67 -28.09
C GLY A 105 34.60 5.58 -28.68
N LEU A 106 35.57 5.99 -27.85
CA LEU A 106 36.75 6.68 -28.35
C LEU A 106 37.14 5.95 -29.63
N PRO A 107 37.20 6.62 -30.79
CA PRO A 107 37.57 5.94 -32.03
C PRO A 107 38.85 5.22 -31.69
N SER A 108 38.84 3.89 -31.83
CA SER A 108 40.03 3.08 -31.64
C SER A 108 41.09 3.73 -32.51
N ARG A 109 42.04 4.42 -31.87
CA ARG A 109 43.22 4.92 -32.54
C ARG A 109 44.00 3.67 -32.90
N GLN A 110 43.64 3.04 -34.01
CA GLN A 110 44.55 2.24 -34.80
C GLN A 110 45.58 3.22 -35.37
N GLY A 111 46.52 3.59 -34.51
CA GLY A 111 47.44 4.69 -34.74
C GLY A 111 48.55 4.62 -33.71
N ARG A 112 49.46 3.67 -33.94
CA ARG A 112 50.78 3.48 -33.30
C ARG A 112 50.76 3.32 -31.78
N ARG A 113 50.97 2.07 -31.33
CA ARG A 113 51.47 1.77 -29.97
C ARG A 113 52.79 2.52 -29.76
N PRO A 114 52.92 3.41 -28.77
CA PRO A 114 54.23 3.67 -28.20
C PRO A 114 54.65 2.40 -27.47
N ARG A 115 55.72 1.77 -27.95
CA ARG A 115 56.49 0.81 -27.14
C ARG A 115 56.91 1.55 -25.87
N ASN A 116 56.80 0.88 -24.71
CA ASN A 116 57.33 1.26 -23.39
C ASN A 116 56.30 1.75 -22.36
N ILE A 117 55.38 0.88 -21.90
CA ILE A 117 54.87 0.92 -20.50
C ILE A 117 54.84 -0.47 -19.83
N ASP A 118 55.10 -1.58 -20.53
CA ASP A 118 55.13 -2.90 -19.89
C ASP A 118 56.49 -3.17 -19.23
N ARG A 119 56.79 -2.47 -18.14
CA ARG A 119 57.76 -2.94 -17.14
C ARG A 119 56.99 -3.36 -15.89
N ILE A 120 56.08 -4.31 -16.08
CA ILE A 120 55.26 -4.88 -15.02
C ILE A 120 55.62 -6.36 -14.95
N LEU A 121 56.52 -6.67 -14.01
CA LEU A 121 56.90 -7.99 -13.47
C LEU A 121 57.39 -9.02 -14.50
N ASP A 122 58.64 -9.47 -14.31
CA ASP A 122 59.20 -10.55 -15.10
C ASP A 122 58.30 -11.79 -15.00
N TYR A 123 58.12 -12.49 -16.12
CA TYR A 123 57.18 -13.62 -16.26
C TYR A 123 57.30 -14.62 -15.10
N GLU A 124 58.50 -14.86 -14.60
CA GLU A 124 58.75 -15.75 -13.45
C GLU A 124 58.19 -15.22 -12.12
N GLU A 125 58.26 -13.92 -11.86
CA GLU A 125 57.68 -13.31 -10.66
C GLU A 125 56.15 -13.36 -10.69
N SER A 126 55.56 -13.14 -11.88
CA SER A 126 54.11 -13.26 -12.07
C SER A 126 53.60 -14.68 -11.81
N GLN A 127 54.36 -15.70 -12.23
CA GLN A 127 54.02 -17.10 -11.98
C GLN A 127 54.10 -17.47 -10.49
N LYS A 128 55.14 -16.99 -9.79
CA LYS A 128 55.28 -17.20 -8.34
C LYS A 128 54.13 -16.58 -7.56
N TYR A 129 53.68 -15.38 -7.95
CA TYR A 129 52.55 -14.71 -7.31
C TYR A 129 51.23 -15.47 -7.49
N LEU A 130 50.95 -15.94 -8.71
CA LEU A 130 49.76 -16.74 -8.99
C LEU A 130 49.76 -18.07 -8.22
N GLN A 131 50.93 -18.70 -8.09
CA GLN A 131 51.08 -19.94 -7.33
C GLN A 131 50.83 -19.72 -5.82
N ALA A 132 51.32 -18.61 -5.26
CA ALA A 132 51.09 -18.23 -3.86
C ALA A 132 49.61 -17.97 -3.57
N LEU A 133 48.89 -17.29 -4.48
CA LEU A 133 47.44 -17.07 -4.34
C LEU A 133 46.65 -18.38 -4.36
N GLY A 134 47.01 -19.31 -5.26
CA GLY A 134 46.39 -20.63 -5.31
C GLY A 134 46.59 -21.42 -4.03
N GLN A 135 47.76 -21.30 -3.40
CA GLN A 135 48.06 -21.98 -2.13
C GLN A 135 47.25 -21.42 -0.97
N LEU A 136 47.12 -20.09 -0.87
CA LEU A 136 46.35 -19.42 0.19
C LEU A 136 44.85 -19.80 0.15
N VAL A 137 44.29 -19.95 -1.05
CA VAL A 137 42.90 -20.42 -1.23
C VAL A 137 42.73 -21.86 -0.76
N ARG A 138 43.72 -22.73 -1.01
CA ARG A 138 43.69 -24.13 -0.56
C ARG A 138 43.81 -24.24 0.96
N ASP A 139 44.68 -23.45 1.57
CA ASP A 139 44.88 -23.46 3.03
C ASP A 139 43.64 -22.95 3.77
N ARG A 140 42.95 -21.94 3.21
CA ARG A 140 41.66 -21.46 3.74
C ARG A 140 40.59 -22.56 3.66
N LYS A 141 40.48 -23.23 2.53
CA LYS A 141 39.53 -24.34 2.33
C LYS A 141 39.82 -25.53 3.25
N ALA A 142 41.09 -25.82 3.54
CA ALA A 142 41.48 -26.87 4.49
C ALA A 142 41.13 -26.51 5.94
N ARG A 143 41.24 -25.24 6.32
CA ARG A 143 40.79 -24.75 7.65
C ARG A 143 39.28 -24.83 7.80
N ASP A 144 38.53 -24.46 6.78
CA ASP A 144 37.06 -24.51 6.79
C ASP A 144 36.52 -25.96 6.84
N ALA A 145 37.29 -26.95 6.36
CA ALA A 145 36.93 -28.36 6.40
C ALA A 145 37.32 -29.09 7.70
N SER A 146 38.02 -28.41 8.62
CA SER A 146 38.48 -28.96 9.90
C SER A 146 37.69 -28.45 11.12
N MET A 147 36.63 -27.66 10.91
CA MET A 147 35.59 -27.34 11.90
C MET A 147 34.35 -28.21 11.66
#